data_AF-E2BFR9-F1
#
_entry.id   AF-E2BFR9-F1
#
_cell.length_a   1.000
_cell.length_b   1.000
_cell.length_c   1.000
_cell.angle_alpha   90.00
_cell.angle_beta   90.00
_cell.angle_gamma   90.00
#
_symmetry.space_group_name_H-M   'P 1'
#
loop_
_entity.id
_entity.type
_entity.pdbx_description
1 polymer ?
#
loop_
_entity_poly.entity_id
_entity_poly.type
_entity_poly.pdbx_seq_one_letter_code
_entity_poly.pdbx_strand_id
1 'polypeptide(L)'
;MYRVTNFDKRILVWVKRYPSIAEVPEKVTVDCLLTARSKARIKTCNYMIVVTIIGCIIAAFLGKRQAERGENLFKMRQDWYEEMLEKDKNK
;
A
#
# COMPACT_ATOMS: atom_id res chain seq x y z
N MET A 1 -28.78 -18.48 11.03
CA MET A 1 -28.39 -17.10 11.41
C MET A 1 -27.06 -17.15 12.12
N TYR A 2 -26.07 -16.35 11.71
CA TYR A 2 -24.73 -16.33 12.31
C TYR A 2 -24.59 -15.09 13.22
N ARG A 3 -24.02 -15.25 14.42
CA ARG A 3 -23.73 -14.12 15.31
C ARG A 3 -22.53 -13.36 14.76
N VAL A 4 -22.73 -12.10 14.42
CA VAL A 4 -21.71 -11.29 13.76
C VAL A 4 -20.63 -10.89 14.76
N THR A 5 -19.38 -11.29 14.50
CA THR A 5 -18.23 -10.89 15.33
C THR A 5 -17.88 -9.42 15.06
N ASN A 6 -17.23 -8.74 16.01
CA ASN A 6 -16.78 -7.34 15.83
C ASN A 6 -16.00 -7.10 14.53
N PHE A 7 -15.24 -8.09 14.07
CA PHE A 7 -14.51 -8.04 12.79
C PHE A 7 -15.44 -8.08 11.56
N ASP A 8 -16.45 -8.96 11.58
CA ASP A 8 -17.43 -9.04 10.50
C ASP A 8 -18.28 -7.76 10.43
N LYS A 9 -18.59 -7.12 11.57
CA LYS A 9 -19.25 -5.80 11.62
C LYS A 9 -18.41 -4.74 10.91
N ARG A 10 -17.08 -4.73 11.14
CA ARG A 10 -16.16 -3.80 10.46
C ARG A 10 -16.11 -4.04 8.95
N ILE A 11 -16.07 -5.29 8.49
CA ILE A 11 -16.10 -5.61 7.05
C ILE A 11 -17.41 -5.12 6.42
N LEU A 12 -18.55 -5.32 7.08
CA LEU A 12 -19.86 -4.88 6.60
C LEU A 12 -19.95 -3.36 6.44
N VAL A 13 -19.42 -2.60 7.40
CA VAL A 13 -19.32 -1.12 7.32
C VAL A 13 -18.30 -0.71 6.25
N TRP A 14 -17.18 -1.41 6.14
CA TRP A 14 -16.13 -1.10 5.16
C TRP A 14 -16.60 -1.26 3.70
N VAL A 15 -17.50 -2.21 3.46
CA VAL A 15 -18.18 -2.44 2.18
C VAL A 15 -19.33 -1.42 1.95
N LYS A 16 -19.55 -0.47 2.89
CA LYS A 16 -20.67 0.49 2.90
C LYS A 16 -22.06 -0.20 2.88
N ARG A 17 -22.17 -1.43 3.38
CA ARG A 17 -23.47 -2.13 3.48
C ARG A 17 -24.32 -1.56 4.62
N TYR A 18 -23.67 -1.06 5.67
CA TYR A 18 -24.29 -0.35 6.80
C TYR A 18 -23.49 0.94 7.12
N PRO A 19 -24.15 2.01 7.62
CA PRO A 19 -23.49 3.29 7.87
C PRO A 19 -22.52 3.26 9.06
N SER A 20 -22.87 2.51 10.12
CA SER A 20 -22.11 2.46 11.37
C SER A 20 -22.05 1.06 11.97
N ILE A 21 -21.07 0.80 12.85
CA ILE A 21 -20.93 -0.49 13.57
C ILE A 21 -22.14 -0.74 14.50
N ALA A 22 -22.76 0.34 14.99
CA ALA A 22 -23.90 0.30 15.90
C ALA A 22 -25.20 -0.14 15.20
N GLU A 23 -25.37 0.20 13.92
CA GLU A 23 -26.54 -0.22 13.12
C GLU A 23 -26.43 -1.65 12.58
N VAL A 24 -25.28 -2.32 12.74
CA VAL A 24 -25.12 -3.70 12.24
C VAL A 24 -25.92 -4.65 13.13
N PRO A 25 -26.94 -5.34 12.60
CA PRO A 25 -27.70 -6.30 13.38
C PRO A 25 -26.81 -7.42 13.90
N GLU A 26 -27.06 -7.89 15.12
CA GLU A 26 -26.23 -8.88 15.81
C GLU A 26 -26.29 -10.28 15.18
N LYS A 27 -27.33 -10.53 14.38
CA LYS A 27 -27.54 -11.75 13.60
C LYS A 27 -27.67 -11.39 12.12
N VAL A 28 -26.74 -11.86 11.30
CA VAL A 28 -26.78 -11.68 9.85
C VAL A 28 -26.76 -13.05 9.17
N THR A 29 -27.37 -13.15 8.00
CA THR A 29 -27.35 -14.36 7.17
C THR A 29 -25.94 -14.62 6.62
N VAL A 30 -25.57 -15.90 6.50
CA VAL A 30 -24.25 -16.30 5.99
C VAL A 30 -24.03 -15.78 4.57
N ASP A 31 -25.07 -15.79 3.73
CA ASP A 31 -25.01 -15.25 2.36
C ASP A 31 -24.67 -13.76 2.30
N CYS A 32 -25.19 -12.97 3.25
CA CYS A 32 -24.85 -11.55 3.36
C CYS A 32 -23.37 -11.35 3.69
N LEU A 33 -22.81 -12.20 4.56
CA LEU A 33 -21.40 -12.13 4.93
C LEU A 33 -20.47 -12.55 3.78
N LEU A 34 -20.83 -13.60 3.06
CA LEU A 34 -20.10 -14.06 1.86
C LEU A 34 -20.09 -12.96 0.77
N THR A 35 -21.26 -12.36 0.52
CA THR A 35 -21.38 -11.26 -0.44
C THR A 35 -20.56 -10.04 -0.01
N ALA A 36 -20.58 -9.70 1.27
CA ALA A 36 -19.79 -8.60 1.82
C ALA A 36 -18.29 -8.86 1.65
N ARG A 37 -17.79 -10.07 1.97
CA ARG A 37 -16.37 -10.43 1.80
C ARG A 37 -15.92 -10.37 0.34
N SER A 38 -16.75 -10.81 -0.61
CA SER A 38 -16.42 -10.69 -2.04
C SER A 38 -16.32 -9.24 -2.49
N LYS A 39 -17.27 -8.39 -2.09
CA LYS A 39 -17.21 -6.94 -2.39
C LYS A 39 -16.04 -6.25 -1.71
N ALA A 40 -15.69 -6.67 -0.49
CA ALA A 40 -14.51 -6.20 0.23
C ALA A 40 -13.24 -6.48 -0.61
N ARG A 41 -13.06 -7.71 -1.08
CA ARG A 41 -11.90 -8.08 -1.92
C ARG A 41 -11.81 -7.22 -3.19
N ILE A 42 -12.90 -7.05 -3.92
CA ILE A 42 -12.93 -6.23 -5.15
C ILE A 42 -12.49 -4.79 -4.84
N LYS A 43 -13.00 -4.22 -3.74
CA LYS A 43 -12.63 -2.88 -3.29
C LYS A 43 -11.14 -2.80 -2.92
N THR A 44 -10.60 -3.80 -2.21
CA THR A 44 -9.16 -3.89 -1.90
C THR A 44 -8.33 -3.95 -3.18
N CYS A 45 -8.68 -4.83 -4.12
CA CYS A 45 -7.96 -4.99 -5.38
C CYS A 45 -7.96 -3.68 -6.18
N ASN A 46 -9.09 -2.97 -6.23
CA ASN A 46 -9.16 -1.68 -6.91
C ASN A 46 -8.24 -0.64 -6.26
N TYR A 47 -8.21 -0.55 -4.93
CA TYR A 47 -7.24 0.32 -4.25
C TYR A 47 -5.79 -0.08 -4.53
N MET A 48 -5.48 -1.37 -4.55
CA MET A 48 -4.15 -1.88 -4.86
C MET A 48 -3.70 -1.47 -6.27
N ILE A 49 -4.59 -1.57 -7.26
CA ILE A 49 -4.31 -1.14 -8.64
C ILE A 49 -3.96 0.36 -8.67
N VAL A 50 -4.77 1.19 -8.01
CA VAL A 50 -4.53 2.65 -7.95
C VAL A 50 -3.20 2.96 -7.27
N VAL A 51 -2.89 2.30 -6.14
CA VAL A 51 -1.63 2.48 -5.42
C VAL A 51 -0.43 2.08 -6.29
N THR A 52 -0.53 0.97 -7.02
CA THR A 52 0.54 0.53 -7.93
C THR A 52 0.77 1.55 -9.05
N ILE A 53 -0.29 2.08 -9.66
CA ILE A 53 -0.17 3.11 -10.71
C ILE A 53 0.54 4.35 -10.15
N ILE A 54 0.15 4.80 -8.95
CA ILE A 54 0.81 5.93 -8.28
C ILE A 54 2.29 5.62 -8.02
N GLY A 55 2.61 4.41 -7.55
CA GLY A 55 3.98 3.96 -7.34
C GLY A 55 4.82 3.99 -8.62
N CYS A 56 4.26 3.52 -9.73
CA CYS A 56 4.93 3.58 -11.04
C CYS A 56 5.17 5.02 -11.50
N ILE A 57 4.21 5.93 -11.29
CA ILE A 57 4.36 7.35 -11.64
C ILE A 57 5.49 7.98 -10.81
N ILE A 58 5.51 7.75 -9.49
CA ILE A 58 6.56 8.24 -8.60
C ILE A 58 7.93 7.70 -9.02
N ALA A 59 8.02 6.39 -9.31
CA ALA A 59 9.24 5.77 -9.77
C ALA A 59 9.74 6.36 -11.10
N ALA A 60 8.85 6.69 -12.03
CA ALA A 60 9.20 7.34 -13.28
C ALA A 60 9.77 8.75 -13.06
N PHE A 61 9.17 9.55 -12.17
CA PHE A 61 9.69 10.88 -11.83
C PHE A 61 11.05 10.80 -11.13
N LEU A 62 11.21 9.88 -10.18
CA LEU A 62 12.49 9.65 -9.51
C LEU A 62 13.56 9.17 -10.50
N GLY A 63 13.21 8.26 -11.40
CA GLY A 63 14.12 7.76 -12.45
C GLY A 63 14.58 8.87 -13.39
N LYS A 64 13.67 9.75 -13.83
CA LYS A 64 14.04 10.92 -14.65
C LYS A 64 14.96 11.87 -13.89
N ARG A 65 14.67 12.14 -12.60
CA ARG A 65 15.51 12.99 -11.77
C ARG A 65 16.90 12.39 -11.53
N GLN A 66 17.00 11.08 -11.30
CA GLN A 66 18.28 10.37 -11.17
C GLN A 66 19.09 10.40 -12.47
N ALA A 67 18.42 10.23 -13.62
CA ALA A 67 19.05 10.34 -14.93
C ALA A 67 19.57 11.76 -15.20
N GLU A 68 18.78 12.81 -14.90
CA GLU A 68 19.20 14.21 -15.02
C GLU A 68 20.35 14.58 -14.07
N ARG A 69 20.41 13.96 -12.88
CA ARG A 69 21.50 14.14 -11.93
C ARG A 69 22.84 13.53 -12.40
N GLY A 70 22.81 12.72 -13.46
CA GLY A 70 23.98 12.04 -13.98
C GLY A 70 24.62 11.12 -12.94
N GLU A 71 23.81 10.48 -12.09
CA GLU A 71 24.24 9.42 -11.17
C GLU A 71 24.62 8.18 -12.00
N ASN A 72 25.76 8.27 -12.67
CA ASN A 72 26.35 7.18 -13.42
C ASN A 72 27.18 6.30 -12.48
N LEU A 73 27.30 5.01 -12.80
CA LEU A 73 28.15 4.05 -12.05
C LEU A 73 29.56 4.59 -11.80
N PHE A 74 30.08 5.41 -12.72
CA PHE A 74 31.38 6.05 -12.61
C PHE A 74 31.45 7.10 -11.49
N LYS A 75 30.41 7.92 -11.35
CA LYS A 75 30.34 8.99 -10.33
C LYS A 75 30.20 8.37 -8.94
N MET A 76 29.36 7.35 -8.82
CA MET A 76 29.17 6.59 -7.58
C MET A 76 30.45 5.85 -7.14
N ARG A 77 31.21 5.32 -8.10
CA ARG A 77 32.54 4.74 -7.85
C ARG A 77 33.53 5.80 -7.36
N GLN A 78 33.52 6.98 -7.97
CA GLN A 78 34.47 8.04 -7.65
C GLN A 78 34.21 8.63 -6.26
N ASP A 79 32.94 8.89 -5.93
CA ASP A 79 32.51 9.31 -4.58
C ASP A 79 32.92 8.26 -3.52
N TRP A 80 32.77 6.96 -3.82
CA TRP A 80 33.19 5.88 -2.92
C TRP A 80 34.71 5.87 -2.69
N TYR A 81 35.51 6.10 -3.74
CA TYR A 81 36.96 6.21 -3.62
C TYR A 81 37.39 7.41 -2.77
N GLU A 82 36.76 8.57 -2.99
CA GLU A 82 37.03 9.78 -2.20
C GLU A 82 36.69 9.58 -0.72
N GLU A 83 35.54 8.96 -0.42
CA GLU A 83 35.13 8.69 0.97
C GLU A 83 36.07 7.69 1.67
N MET A 84 36.57 6.68 0.94
CA MET A 84 37.57 5.74 1.48
C MET A 84 38.92 6.42 1.75
N LEU A 85 39.37 7.31 0.85
CA LEU A 85 40.59 8.09 1.06
C LEU A 85 40.47 9.07 2.24
N GLU A 86 39.30 9.69 2.44
CA GLU A 86 39.04 10.54 3.60
C GLU A 86 39.03 9.74 4.90
N LYS A 87 38.43 8.55 4.91
CA LYS A 87 38.45 7.66 6.09
C LYS A 87 39.86 7.21 6.45
N ASP A 88 40.70 6.92 5.47
CA ASP A 88 42.10 6.58 5.69
C ASP A 88 42.94 7.79 6.15
N LYS A 89 42.62 9.01 5.69
CA LYS A 89 43.28 10.24 6.17
C LYS A 89 42.90 10.63 7.60
N ASN A 90 41.68 10.33 8.02
CA ASN A 90 41.15 10.65 9.35
C ASN A 90 41.42 9.55 10.39
N LYS A 91 42.16 8.50 10.02
CA LYS A 91 42.59 7.40 10.88
C LYS A 91 44.06 7.58 11.29
#